data_AF-A0A848ZPT5-F1
#
_entry.id   AF-A0A848ZPT5-F1
#
_cell.length_a   1.000
_cell.length_b   1.000
_cell.length_c   1.000
_cell.angle_alpha   90.00
_cell.angle_beta   90.00
_cell.angle_gamma   90.00
#
_symmetry.space_group_name_H-M   'P 1'
#
loop_
_entity.id
_entity.type
_entity.pdbx_description
1 polymer ?
#
loop_
_entity_poly.entity_id
_entity_poly.type
_entity_poly.pdbx_seq_one_letter_code
_entity_poly.pdbx_strand_id
1 'polypeptide(L)' 'ASDQGGKALLSCYISKDLVAQKGLNAGTIVRELGKYIQGGGGGQPFFATAGGKNPAGIPEALEKARDFIS' A
#
# COMPACT_ATOMS: atom_id res chain seq x y z
N ALA A 1 -2.31 6.01 6.34
CA ALA A 1 -0.91 5.81 6.73
C ALA A 1 -0.72 6.42 8.12
N SER A 2 0.07 5.79 8.98
CA SER A 2 0.37 6.30 10.34
C SER A 2 1.88 6.33 10.57
N ASP A 3 2.33 7.30 11.36
CA ASP A 3 3.70 7.37 11.92
C ASP A 3 3.64 6.87 13.37
N GLN A 4 4.13 5.66 13.61
CA GLN A 4 4.28 5.11 14.96
C GLN A 4 5.77 4.98 15.28
N GLY A 5 6.32 6.02 15.92
CA GLY A 5 7.68 5.99 16.45
C GLY A 5 8.77 6.03 15.37
N GLY A 6 8.56 6.78 14.28
CA GLY A 6 9.54 6.91 13.20
C GLY A 6 9.45 5.79 12.15
N LYS A 7 8.37 5.00 12.19
CA LYS A 7 8.06 3.97 11.18
C LYS A 7 6.76 4.31 10.48
N ALA A 8 6.79 4.14 9.15
CA ALA A 8 5.64 4.31 8.29
C ALA A 8 4.85 2.99 8.22
N LEU A 9 3.53 3.10 8.27
CA LEU A 9 2.62 1.98 8.01
C LEU A 9 1.64 2.33 6.87
N LEU A 10 1.55 1.46 5.88
CA LEU A 10 0.54 1.49 4.82
C LEU A 10 -0.38 0.28 4.95
N SER A 11 -1.67 0.50 4.72
CA SER A 11 -2.67 -0.55 4.62
C SER A 11 -3.51 -0.30 3.37
N CYS A 12 -3.71 -1.33 2.56
CA CYS A 12 -4.57 -1.30 1.38
C CYS A 12 -5.68 -2.32 1.55
N TYR A 13 -6.91 -1.86 1.40
CA TYR A 13 -8.09 -2.71 1.35
C TYR A 13 -8.79 -2.49 0.01
N ILE A 14 -9.19 -3.58 -0.63
CA ILE A 14 -9.93 -3.58 -1.87
C ILE A 14 -11.13 -4.49 -1.66
N SER A 15 -12.34 -4.04 -1.99
CA SER A 15 -13.52 -4.90 -1.93
C SER A 15 -13.29 -6.15 -2.77
N LYS A 16 -13.70 -7.32 -2.27
CA LYS A 16 -13.53 -8.61 -2.97
C LYS A 16 -14.14 -8.61 -4.37
N ASP A 17 -15.24 -7.88 -4.55
CA ASP A 17 -15.90 -7.74 -5.85
C ASP A 17 -15.01 -7.02 -6.86
N LEU A 18 -14.36 -5.91 -6.46
CA LEU A 18 -13.40 -5.20 -7.32
C LEU A 18 -12.15 -6.03 -7.60
N VAL A 19 -11.66 -6.82 -6.64
CA VAL A 19 -10.57 -7.78 -6.86
C VAL A 19 -10.95 -8.77 -7.97
N ALA A 20 -12.14 -9.35 -7.89
CA ALA A 20 -12.62 -10.32 -8.89
C ALA A 20 -12.88 -9.68 -10.26
N GLN A 21 -13.50 -8.49 -10.28
CA GLN A 21 -13.93 -7.84 -11.53
C GLN A 21 -12.79 -7.15 -12.28
N LYS A 22 -11.85 -6.53 -11.55
CA LYS A 22 -10.77 -5.73 -12.13
C LYS A 22 -9.39 -6.39 -12.03
N GLY A 23 -9.30 -7.58 -11.44
CA GLY A 23 -8.03 -8.29 -11.24
C GLY A 23 -7.07 -7.54 -10.29
N LEU A 24 -7.58 -6.62 -9.47
CA LEU A 24 -6.76 -5.82 -8.57
C LEU A 24 -6.18 -6.69 -7.45
N ASN A 25 -4.97 -6.35 -7.00
CA ASN A 25 -4.29 -7.08 -5.93
C ASN A 25 -3.65 -6.12 -4.92
N ALA A 26 -4.25 -6.03 -3.74
CA ALA A 26 -3.76 -5.20 -2.64
C ALA A 26 -2.32 -5.52 -2.26
N GLY A 27 -1.93 -6.80 -2.28
CA GLY A 27 -0.56 -7.26 -2.00
C GLY A 27 0.47 -6.70 -2.96
N THR A 28 0.16 -6.71 -4.26
CA THR A 28 1.02 -6.10 -5.29
C THR A 28 1.11 -4.59 -5.10
N ILE A 29 -0.03 -3.93 -4.88
CA ILE A 29 -0.09 -2.47 -4.70
C ILE A 29 0.76 -2.03 -3.49
N VAL A 30 0.56 -2.63 -2.31
CA VAL A 30 1.35 -2.20 -1.12
C VAL A 30 2.82 -2.54 -1.24
N ARG A 31 3.20 -3.57 -2.01
CA ARG A 31 4.61 -3.91 -2.25
C ARG A 31 5.29 -2.85 -3.11
N GLU A 32 4.59 -2.30 -4.09
CA GLU A 32 5.09 -1.17 -4.88
C GLU A 32 5.12 0.12 -4.07
N LEU A 33 4.02 0.45 -3.37
CA LEU A 33 3.94 1.66 -2.54
C LEU A 33 4.90 1.62 -1.33
N GLY A 34 5.22 0.44 -0.82
CA GLY A 34 6.16 0.23 0.28
C GLY A 34 7.57 0.74 -0.03
N LYS A 35 7.97 0.81 -1.31
CA LYS A 35 9.30 1.28 -1.71
C LYS A 35 9.55 2.74 -1.32
N TYR A 36 8.53 3.59 -1.44
CA TYR A 36 8.62 5.03 -1.09
C TYR A 36 8.88 5.26 0.40
N ILE A 37 8.35 4.38 1.25
CA ILE A 37 8.59 4.40 2.70
C ILE A 37 9.82 3.59 3.13
N GLN A 38 10.68 3.20 2.17
CA GLN A 38 11.84 2.33 2.37
C GLN A 38 11.49 1.03 3.09
N GLY A 39 10.37 0.45 2.68
CA GLY A 39 9.74 -0.69 3.33
C GLY A 39 9.42 -1.82 2.37
N GLY A 40 8.70 -2.80 2.91
CA GLY A 40 8.16 -3.93 2.17
C GLY A 40 6.80 -4.30 2.72
N GLY A 41 6.04 -5.06 1.94
CA GLY A 41 4.68 -5.43 2.29
C GLY A 41 4.19 -6.67 1.57
N GLY A 42 3.03 -7.12 2.01
CA GLY A 42 2.35 -8.30 1.48
C GLY A 42 1.01 -8.54 2.17
N GLY A 43 0.29 -9.52 1.68
CA GLY A 43 -1.04 -9.86 2.18
C GLY A 43 -1.87 -10.59 1.15
N GLN A 44 -3.17 -10.56 1.35
CA GLN A 44 -4.15 -11.17 0.46
C GLN A 44 -4.55 -10.18 -0.64
N PRO A 45 -5.11 -10.66 -1.77
CA PRO A 45 -5.54 -9.78 -2.87
C PRO A 45 -6.51 -8.66 -2.46
N PHE A 46 -7.32 -8.86 -1.43
CA PHE A 46 -8.28 -7.88 -0.92
C PHE A 46 -7.75 -7.05 0.25
N PHE A 47 -6.65 -7.46 0.88
CA PHE A 47 -6.09 -6.75 2.03
C PHE A 47 -4.61 -7.02 2.20
N ALA A 48 -3.82 -5.96 2.29
CA ALA A 48 -2.39 -6.07 2.49
C ALA A 48 -1.83 -4.87 3.26
N THR A 49 -0.66 -5.05 3.86
CA THR A 49 0.03 -4.01 4.61
C THR A 49 1.50 -3.91 4.20
N ALA A 50 2.09 -2.73 4.39
CA ALA A 50 3.51 -2.50 4.25
C ALA A 50 4.03 -1.66 5.42
N GLY A 51 5.23 -2.00 5.89
CA GLY A 51 5.93 -1.26 6.94
C GLY A 51 7.27 -0.76 6.42
N GLY A 52 7.68 0.43 6.86
CA GLY A 52 8.89 1.10 6.37
C GLY A 52 9.51 2.03 7.40
N LYS A 53 10.78 2.37 7.17
CA LYS A 53 11.60 3.22 8.04
C LYS A 53 11.61 4.70 7.63
N ASN A 54 10.89 5.07 6.56
CA ASN A 54 10.83 6.43 6.05
C ASN A 54 9.38 6.97 6.03
N PRO A 55 8.88 7.55 7.14
CA PRO A 55 7.58 8.23 7.19
C PRO A 55 7.44 9.39 6.18
N ALA A 56 8.54 10.06 5.83
CA ALA A 56 8.51 11.16 4.87
C ALA A 56 8.13 10.72 3.44
N GLY A 57 8.19 9.42 3.14
CA GLY A 57 7.74 8.86 1.84
C GLY A 57 6.23 8.62 1.75
N ILE A 58 5.46 8.82 2.82
CA ILE A 58 4.00 8.61 2.84
C ILE A 58 3.27 9.48 1.81
N PRO A 59 3.55 10.79 1.67
CA PRO A 59 2.87 11.63 0.69
C PRO A 59 3.05 11.13 -0.75
N GLU A 60 4.28 10.77 -1.13
CA GLU A 60 4.60 10.23 -2.46
C GLU A 60 3.91 8.87 -2.70
N ALA A 61 3.90 7.99 -1.69
CA ALA A 61 3.16 6.73 -1.75
C ALA A 61 1.65 6.95 -1.99
N LEU A 62 1.05 7.98 -1.38
CA LEU A 62 -0.36 8.30 -1.57
C LEU A 62 -0.65 8.92 -2.94
N GLU A 63 0.27 9.71 -3.49
CA GLU A 63 0.16 10.24 -4.84
C GLU A 63 0.16 9.09 -5.86
N LYS A 64 1.15 8.19 -5.76
CA LYS A 64 1.31 7.03 -6.65
C LYS A 64 0.22 5.97 -6.47
N ALA A 65 -0.46 5.93 -5.33
CA ALA A 65 -1.60 5.04 -5.12
C ALA A 65 -2.75 5.32 -6.12
N ARG A 66 -2.88 6.56 -6.60
CA ARG A 66 -3.96 6.95 -7.53
C ARG A 66 -3.86 6.25 -8.88
N ASP A 67 -2.63 5.97 -9.33
CA ASP A 67 -2.34 5.31 -10.61
C ASP A 67 -2.88 3.87 -10.67
N PHE A 68 -3.20 3.26 -9.52
CA PHE A 68 -3.77 1.91 -9.43
C PHE A 68 -5.31 1.87 -9.43
N ILE A 69 -5.97 3.03 -9.33
CA ILE A 69 -7.44 3.12 -9.17
C ILE A 69 -8.09 3.77 -10.41
N SER A 70 -7.32 4.50 -11.20
CA SER A 70 -7.74 5.13 -12.47
C SER A 70 -8.08 4.14 -13.57
#